data_AF-A0AAW2QKL8-F1
#
_entry.id   AF-A0AAW2QKL8-F1
#
_cell.length_a   1.000
_cell.length_b   1.000
_cell.length_c   1.000
_cell.angle_alpha   90.00
_cell.angle_beta   90.00
_cell.angle_gamma   90.00
#
_symmetry.space_group_name_H-M   'P 1'
#
loop_
_entity.id
_entity.type
_entity.pdbx_description
1 polymer ?
#
loop_
_entity_poly.entity_id
_entity_poly.type
_entity_poly.pdbx_seq_one_letter_code
_entity_poly.pdbx_strand_id
1 'polypeptide(L)'
;MLLQRHLKIHDDVELSALGMAIPTVVIISEILKRNGVATEKSISISTVATKDVNKGRTVQKARIEIVLIKQNSKNSTKALPGKGQE
;
A
#
# COMPACT_ATOMS: atom_id res chain seq x y z
N MET A 1 3.62 -8.93 -14.56
CA MET A 1 2.45 -8.44 -13.79
C MET A 1 2.05 -9.49 -12.75
N LEU A 2 2.28 -9.25 -11.46
CA LEU A 2 1.96 -10.20 -10.36
C LEU A 2 0.85 -9.70 -9.42
N LEU A 3 0.51 -8.42 -9.48
CA LEU A 3 -0.29 -7.76 -8.44
C LEU A 3 -1.79 -8.11 -8.51
N GLN A 4 -2.35 -8.19 -9.71
CA GLN A 4 -3.75 -8.59 -9.92
C GLN A 4 -4.04 -10.03 -9.46
N ARG A 5 -3.01 -10.91 -9.43
CA ARG A 5 -3.16 -12.27 -8.89
C ARG A 5 -3.12 -12.27 -7.36
N HIS A 6 -2.24 -11.47 -6.75
CA HIS A 6 -2.12 -11.39 -5.29
C HIS A 6 -3.40 -10.84 -4.64
N LEU A 7 -4.04 -9.82 -5.21
CA LEU A 7 -5.32 -9.29 -4.70
C LEU A 7 -6.51 -10.24 -4.90
N LYS A 8 -6.39 -11.24 -5.77
CA LYS A 8 -7.41 -12.31 -5.89
C LYS A 8 -7.30 -13.35 -4.78
N ILE A 9 -6.11 -13.49 -4.17
CA ILE A 9 -5.80 -14.51 -3.15
C ILE A 9 -5.84 -13.91 -1.73
N HIS A 10 -5.44 -12.65 -1.56
CA HIS A 10 -5.48 -11.90 -0.30
C HIS A 10 -6.42 -10.70 -0.42
N ASP A 11 -7.20 -10.39 0.62
CA ASP A 11 -8.12 -9.24 0.65
C ASP A 11 -7.39 -7.88 0.64
N ASP A 12 -6.13 -7.87 1.08
CA ASP A 12 -5.26 -6.70 1.16
C ASP A 12 -3.95 -6.96 0.38
N VAL A 13 -3.42 -5.91 -0.25
CA VAL A 13 -2.11 -5.92 -0.92
C VAL A 13 -1.28 -4.73 -0.47
N GLU A 14 -0.01 -4.98 -0.14
CA GLU A 14 0.96 -3.96 0.22
C GLU A 14 1.95 -3.74 -0.93
N LEU A 15 2.13 -2.47 -1.33
CA LEU A 15 3.08 -2.06 -2.35
C LEU A 15 4.14 -1.18 -1.70
N SER A 16 5.41 -1.54 -1.87
CA SER A 16 6.53 -0.71 -1.39
C SER A 16 7.53 -0.44 -2.50
N ALA A 17 8.11 0.76 -2.49
CA ALA A 17 9.14 1.16 -3.45
C ALA A 17 10.13 2.16 -2.84
N LEU A 18 11.34 2.16 -3.41
CA LEU A 18 12.44 3.04 -3.02
C LEU A 18 12.91 3.89 -4.20
N GLY A 19 13.13 5.18 -3.96
CA GLY A 19 13.69 6.10 -4.94
C GLY A 19 12.97 6.08 -6.30
N MET A 20 13.70 5.76 -7.37
CA MET A 20 13.18 5.80 -8.74
C MET A 20 12.02 4.83 -9.02
N ALA A 21 11.79 3.83 -8.17
CA ALA A 21 10.66 2.90 -8.33
C ALA A 21 9.34 3.45 -7.78
N ILE A 22 9.37 4.55 -7.00
CA ILE A 22 8.18 5.16 -6.37
C ILE A 22 7.11 5.52 -7.42
N PRO A 23 7.42 6.20 -8.54
CA PRO A 23 6.41 6.57 -9.53
C PRO A 23 5.67 5.34 -10.08
N THR A 24 6.36 4.22 -10.29
CA THR A 24 5.75 3.00 -10.79
C THR A 24 4.73 2.43 -9.81
N VAL A 25 5.04 2.39 -8.51
CA VAL A 25 4.10 1.92 -7.49
C VAL A 25 2.88 2.83 -7.38
N VAL A 26 3.09 4.15 -7.46
CA VAL A 26 1.99 5.14 -7.47
C VAL A 26 1.07 4.90 -8.67
N ILE A 27 1.62 4.81 -9.87
CA ILE A 27 0.85 4.57 -11.11
C ILE A 27 0.06 3.26 -11.02
N ILE A 28 0.69 2.18 -10.54
CA ILE A 28 -0.01 0.89 -10.37
C ILE A 28 -1.18 1.03 -9.38
N SER A 29 -0.97 1.72 -8.26
CA SER A 29 -2.03 1.95 -7.27
C SER A 29 -3.19 2.75 -7.86
N GLU A 30 -2.89 3.77 -8.66
CA GLU A 30 -3.91 4.60 -9.32
C GLU A 30 -4.68 3.82 -10.38
N ILE A 31 -4.02 2.99 -11.19
CA ILE A 31 -4.69 2.12 -12.16
C ILE A 31 -5.64 1.16 -11.46
N LEU A 32 -5.24 0.55 -10.34
CA LEU A 32 -6.09 -0.37 -9.58
C LEU A 32 -7.31 0.33 -8.97
N LYS A 33 -7.14 1.54 -8.43
CA LYS A 33 -8.25 2.35 -7.91
C LYS A 33 -9.20 2.80 -9.01
N ARG A 34 -8.65 3.30 -10.13
CA ARG A 34 -9.44 3.78 -11.27
C ARG A 34 -10.28 2.66 -11.91
N ASN A 35 -9.77 1.44 -11.94
CA ASN A 35 -10.48 0.28 -12.47
C ASN A 35 -11.48 -0.34 -11.48
N GLY A 36 -11.67 0.22 -10.29
CA GLY A 36 -12.61 -0.28 -9.28
C GLY A 36 -12.19 -1.63 -8.67
N VAL A 37 -10.92 -1.99 -8.78
CA VAL A 37 -10.39 -3.29 -8.31
C VAL A 37 -10.02 -3.22 -6.83
N ALA A 38 -9.53 -2.07 -6.37
CA ALA A 38 -9.07 -1.85 -5.00
C ALA A 38 -9.36 -0.43 -4.52
N THR A 39 -9.46 -0.23 -3.21
CA THR A 39 -9.44 1.08 -2.55
C THR A 39 -8.21 1.20 -1.66
N GLU A 40 -7.71 2.40 -1.43
CA GLU A 40 -6.61 2.58 -0.48
C GLU A 40 -7.09 2.37 0.97
N LYS A 41 -6.18 1.84 1.78
CA LYS A 41 -6.31 1.74 3.24
C LYS A 41 -5.36 2.69 3.94
N SER A 42 -4.12 2.74 3.46
CA SER A 42 -3.09 3.64 4.00
C SER A 42 -2.00 3.91 2.96
N ILE A 43 -1.40 5.10 3.07
CA ILE A 43 -0.23 5.52 2.31
C ILE A 43 0.77 6.10 3.31
N SER A 44 1.98 5.54 3.33
CA SER A 44 3.07 5.96 4.21
C SER A 44 4.28 6.35 3.38
N ILE A 45 4.91 7.48 3.73
CA ILE A 45 6.16 7.95 3.13
C ILE A 45 7.20 8.07 4.22
N SER A 46 8.36 7.48 3.99
CA SER A 46 9.48 7.52 4.92
C SER A 46 10.80 7.68 4.16
N THR A 47 11.90 7.79 4.90
CA THR A 47 13.24 7.66 4.33
C THR A 47 13.96 6.49 4.98
N VAL A 48 14.73 5.76 4.19
CA VAL A 48 15.54 4.64 4.65
C VAL A 48 17.00 4.86 4.29
N ALA A 49 17.86 4.61 5.26
CA ALA A 49 19.31 4.66 5.08
C ALA A 49 19.75 3.41 4.31
N THR A 50 20.31 3.59 3.12
CA THR A 50 20.84 2.50 2.29
C THR A 50 22.33 2.69 2.10
N LYS A 51 23.11 1.62 2.19
CA LYS A 51 24.54 1.67 1.87
C LYS A 51 24.70 1.65 0.36
N ASP A 52 25.30 2.69 -0.20
CA ASP A 52 25.72 2.70 -1.59
C ASP A 52 27.00 1.86 -1.71
N VAL A 53 26.86 0.63 -2.22
CA VAL A 53 27.97 -0.35 -2.33
C VAL A 53 29.09 0.18 -3.23
N ASN A 54 28.77 1.08 -4.18
CA ASN A 54 29.74 1.63 -5.13
C ASN A 54 30.50 2.83 -4.56
N LYS A 55 29.92 3.57 -3.62
CA LYS A 55 30.49 4.82 -3.08
C LYS A 55 30.89 4.76 -1.61
N GLY A 56 30.68 3.62 -0.93
CA GLY A 56 31.05 3.43 0.48
C GLY A 56 30.31 4.34 1.47
N ARG A 57 29.29 5.08 1.01
CA ARG A 57 28.54 6.06 1.81
C ARG A 57 27.10 5.61 2.02
N THR A 58 26.55 5.91 3.20
CA THR A 58 25.12 5.75 3.48
C THR A 58 24.33 6.89 2.83
N VAL A 59 23.34 6.56 2.01
CA VAL A 59 22.43 7.51 1.37
C VAL A 59 21.01 7.30 1.87
N GLN A 60 20.32 8.40 2.17
CA GLN A 60 18.90 8.37 2.51
C GLN A 60 18.08 8.29 1.22
N LYS A 61 17.24 7.26 1.10
CA LYS A 61 16.31 7.09 -0.02
C LYS A 61 14.88 7.24 0.48
N ALA A 62 14.07 7.96 -0.29
CA ALA A 62 12.62 7.95 -0.06
C ALA A 62 12.08 6.53 -0.22
N ARG A 63 11.13 6.17 0.65
CA ARG A 63 10.35 4.94 0.63
C ARG A 63 8.88 5.31 0.63
N ILE A 64 8.11 4.64 -0.20
CA ILE A 64 6.65 4.68 -0.17
C ILE A 64 6.11 3.30 0.17
N GLU A 65 5.03 3.26 0.92
CA GLU A 65 4.24 2.07 1.23
C GLU A 65 2.76 2.39 1.00
N ILE A 66 2.08 1.60 0.19
CA ILE A 66 0.67 1.76 -0.13
C ILE A 66 -0.02 0.44 0.19
N VAL A 67 -0.99 0.47 1.11
CA VAL A 67 -1.85 -0.67 1.39
C VAL A 67 -3.17 -0.45 0.67
N LEU A 68 -3.53 -1.39 -0.20
CA LEU A 68 -4.80 -1.41 -0.92
C LEU A 68 -5.63 -2.59 -0.44
N ILE A 69 -6.93 -2.42 -0.32
CA ILE A 69 -7.90 -3.50 -0.06
C ILE A 69 -8.79 -3.70 -1.26
N LYS A 70 -9.25 -4.93 -1.47
CA LYS A 70 -10.19 -5.26 -2.53
C LYS A 70 -11.49 -4.49 -2.35
N GLN A 71 -12.02 -3.91 -3.43
CA GLN A 71 -13.22 -3.06 -3.33
C GLN A 71 -14.47 -3.78 -2.77
N ASN A 72 -14.53 -5.11 -2.91
CA ASN A 72 -15.64 -5.94 -2.41
C ASN A 72 -15.35 -6.64 -1.06
N SER A 73 -14.18 -6.41 -0.43
CA SER A 73 -13.83 -7.00 0.88
C SER A 73 -14.20 -6.07 2.05
N LYS A 74 -15.35 -5.39 1.96
CA LYS A 74 -15.94 -4.72 3.13
C LYS A 74 -16.46 -5.79 4.09
N ASN A 75 -15.56 -6.46 4.80
CA ASN A 75 -15.93 -7.21 5.99
C ASN A 75 -16.51 -6.22 6.99
N SER A 76 -17.79 -6.42 7.28
CA SER A 76 -18.56 -5.74 8.30
C SER A 76 -17.91 -5.93 9.67
N THR A 77 -17.02 -5.02 10.08
CA THR A 77 -16.60 -4.96 11.49
C THR A 77 -16.20 -3.56 11.91
N LYS A 78 -17.18 -2.64 11.90
CA LYS A 78 -17.35 -1.62 12.95
C LYS A 78 -18.84 -1.28 13.11
N ALA A 79 -19.62 -2.27 13.53
CA ALA A 79 -20.81 -1.95 14.32
C ALA A 79 -20.35 -1.92 15.79
N LEU A 80 -20.05 -0.74 16.30
CA LEU A 80 -20.04 -0.51 17.73
C LEU A 80 -21.51 -0.28 18.10
N PRO A 81 -22.20 -1.19 18.81
CA PRO A 81 -23.50 -0.85 19.35
C PRO A 81 -23.27 0.10 20.52
N GLY A 82 -23.46 1.40 20.28
CA GLY A 82 -23.83 2.28 21.37
C GLY A 82 -25.28 1.99 21.75
N LYS A 83 -25.54 1.58 23.00
CA LYS A 83 -26.65 2.01 23.84
C LYS A 83 -26.31 1.76 25.31
N GLY A 84 -26.45 2.80 26.13
CA GLY A 84 -26.62 2.65 27.57
C GLY A 84 -28.05 2.24 27.93
N GLN A 85 -28.29 2.19 29.24
CA GLN A 85 -29.50 1.75 29.98
C GLN A 85 -29.56 0.21 30.07
N GLU A 86 -29.49 -0.42 31.24
CA GLU A 86 -30.13 -0.16 32.54
C GLU A 86 -29.16 -0.22 33.74
#